data_AF-A0A847M2M8-F1
#
_entry.id   AF-A0A847M2M8-F1
#
_cell.length_a   1.000
_cell.length_b   1.000
_cell.length_c   1.000
_cell.angle_alpha   90.00
_cell.angle_beta   90.00
_cell.angle_gamma   90.00
#
_symmetry.space_group_name_H-M   'P 1'
#
loop_
_entity.id
_entity.type
_entity.pdbx_description
1 polymer ?
#
loop_
_entity_poly.entity_id
_entity_poly.type
_entity_poly.pdbx_seq_one_letter_code
_entity_poly.pdbx_strand_id
1 'polypeptide(L)'
;MADVIQILLFIIIGTGLLYFGYSLFFGFSPKKTISYYKTPQEGLPGDPRTCPVCSAKLAPGERVRSSAFPSMNGSDRLMHIYGCMYCLSGDRKRICPVCKATLAPQDVLVARLFDKPGRSHVHVLGCSRCRPSGISK
;
A
#
# COMPACT_ATOMS: atom_id res chain seq x y z
N MET A 1 52.23 16.91 -34.94
CA MET A 1 51.11 17.69 -34.38
C MET A 1 49.76 17.09 -34.71
N ALA A 2 49.54 16.61 -35.95
CA ALA A 2 48.29 15.92 -36.33
C ALA A 2 48.00 14.67 -35.50
N ASP A 3 48.99 13.83 -35.22
CA ASP A 3 48.79 12.59 -34.43
C ASP A 3 48.35 12.86 -32.98
N VAL A 4 48.87 13.94 -32.38
CA VAL A 4 48.52 14.34 -31.01
C VAL A 4 47.05 14.81 -30.94
N ILE A 5 46.59 15.52 -31.98
CA ILE A 5 45.20 15.97 -32.10
C ILE A 5 44.27 14.77 -32.29
N GLN A 6 44.70 13.78 -33.07
CA GLN A 6 43.94 12.57 -33.33
C GLN A 6 43.77 11.70 -32.06
N ILE A 7 44.83 11.60 -31.23
CA ILE A 7 44.79 10.91 -29.94
C ILE A 7 43.83 11.61 -28.97
N LEU A 8 43.84 12.94 -28.91
CA LEU A 8 42.94 13.71 -28.03
C LEU A 8 41.46 13.52 -28.40
N LEU A 9 41.12 13.46 -29.68
CA LEU A 9 39.76 13.20 -30.14
C LEU A 9 39.24 11.83 -29.70
N PHE A 10 40.07 10.77 -29.82
CA PHE A 10 39.67 9.43 -29.40
C PHE A 10 39.45 9.33 -27.89
N ILE A 11 40.27 10.02 -27.09
CA ILE A 11 40.10 10.06 -25.64
C ILE A 11 38.76 10.71 -25.29
N ILE A 12 38.46 11.88 -25.87
CA ILE A 12 37.21 12.62 -25.60
C ILE A 12 35.98 11.77 -25.95
N ILE A 13 35.97 11.16 -27.15
CA ILE A 13 34.89 10.30 -27.61
C ILE A 13 34.73 9.07 -26.69
N GLY A 14 35.84 8.44 -26.31
CA GLY A 14 35.85 7.29 -25.41
C GLY A 14 35.27 7.62 -24.03
N THR A 15 35.72 8.71 -23.40
CA THR A 15 35.16 9.16 -22.12
C THR A 15 33.70 9.58 -22.22
N GLY A 16 33.29 10.20 -23.33
CA GLY A 16 31.90 10.59 -23.57
C GLY A 16 30.97 9.38 -23.67
N LEU A 17 31.37 8.34 -24.41
CA LEU A 17 30.60 7.11 -24.54
C LEU A 17 30.52 6.33 -23.23
N LEU A 18 31.63 6.27 -22.47
CA LEU A 18 31.64 5.64 -21.14
C LEU A 18 30.73 6.36 -20.16
N TYR A 19 30.78 7.69 -20.12
CA TYR A 19 29.92 8.50 -19.26
C TYR A 19 28.45 8.36 -19.63
N PHE A 20 28.13 8.40 -20.92
CA PHE A 20 26.77 8.22 -21.42
C PHE A 20 26.20 6.84 -21.05
N GLY A 21 26.98 5.78 -21.27
CA GLY A 21 26.61 4.42 -20.87
C GLY A 21 26.41 4.27 -19.36
N TYR A 22 27.29 4.85 -18.55
CA TYR A 22 27.17 4.82 -17.10
C TYR A 22 25.93 5.58 -16.61
N SER A 23 25.59 6.72 -17.23
CA SER A 23 24.42 7.52 -16.88
C SER A 23 23.10 6.77 -17.15
N LEU A 24 23.02 5.99 -18.22
CA LEU A 24 21.84 5.19 -18.55
C LEU A 24 21.69 4.01 -17.59
N PHE A 25 22.80 3.41 -17.16
CA PHE A 25 22.77 2.24 -16.27
C PHE A 25 22.52 2.60 -14.80
N PHE A 26 23.07 3.73 -14.31
CA PHE A 26 22.86 4.18 -12.92
C PHE A 26 21.68 5.15 -12.75
N GLY A 27 21.13 5.72 -13.82
CA GLY A 27 20.07 6.74 -13.80
C GLY A 27 18.67 6.24 -13.43
N PHE A 28 18.44 4.93 -13.34
CA PHE A 28 17.12 4.34 -13.08
C PHE A 28 17.03 3.52 -11.79
N SER A 29 17.69 3.97 -10.72
CA SER A 29 17.33 3.50 -9.38
C SER A 29 16.13 4.30 -8.88
N PRO A 30 14.88 3.79 -8.95
CA PRO A 30 13.79 4.45 -8.24
C PRO A 30 14.18 4.46 -6.77
N LYS A 31 14.43 5.66 -6.23
CA LYS A 31 14.57 5.83 -4.79
C LYS A 31 13.30 5.26 -4.17
N LYS A 32 13.39 4.07 -3.55
CA LYS A 32 12.38 3.59 -2.62
C LYS A 32 12.36 4.64 -1.51
N THR A 33 11.42 5.57 -1.63
CA THR A 33 11.10 6.49 -0.55
C THR A 33 10.61 5.60 0.58
N ILE A 34 11.48 5.36 1.56
CA ILE A 34 11.02 4.99 2.89
C ILE A 34 10.17 6.18 3.30
N SER A 35 8.85 6.01 3.19
CA SER A 35 7.85 7.04 3.46
C SER A 35 7.92 7.35 4.95
N TYR A 36 8.75 8.33 5.29
CA TYR A 36 8.76 8.98 6.59
C TYR A 36 7.35 9.56 6.78
N TYR A 37 6.60 8.99 7.72
CA TYR A 37 5.17 9.22 8.00
C TYR A 37 4.78 10.70 7.94
N LYS A 38 4.51 11.22 6.74
CA LYS A 38 3.82 12.49 6.55
C LYS A 38 2.40 12.24 7.03
N THR A 39 1.91 13.02 8.00
CA THR A 39 0.57 12.87 8.58
C THR A 39 -0.46 12.64 7.47
N PRO A 40 -1.03 11.42 7.34
CA PRO A 40 -1.97 11.13 6.27
C PRO A 40 -3.23 11.96 6.51
N GLN A 41 -3.71 12.59 5.44
CA GLN A 41 -4.96 13.34 5.51
C GLN A 41 -6.13 12.39 5.79
N GLU A 42 -7.12 12.87 6.53
CA GLU A 42 -8.35 12.12 6.79
C GLU A 42 -9.20 12.09 5.52
N GLY A 43 -9.52 10.89 5.04
CA GLY A 43 -10.43 10.68 3.92
C GLY A 43 -11.88 10.72 4.37
N LEU A 44 -12.79 11.11 3.47
CA LEU A 44 -14.22 11.02 3.75
C LEU A 44 -14.70 9.56 3.69
N PRO A 45 -15.79 9.19 4.39
CA PRO A 45 -16.40 7.88 4.25
C PRO A 45 -16.81 7.60 2.81
N GLY A 46 -16.32 6.50 2.23
CA GLY A 46 -16.59 6.13 0.83
C GLY A 46 -15.55 6.60 -0.18
N ASP A 47 -14.58 7.42 0.25
CA ASP A 47 -13.46 7.78 -0.62
C ASP A 47 -12.64 6.53 -1.02
N PRO A 48 -12.22 6.44 -2.29
CA PRO A 48 -11.35 5.35 -2.72
C PRO A 48 -10.01 5.46 -1.99
N ARG A 49 -9.46 4.30 -1.58
CA ARG A 49 -8.17 4.18 -0.88
C ARG A 49 -8.17 4.82 0.52
N THR A 50 -9.28 4.80 1.23
CA THR A 50 -9.33 5.20 2.65
C THR A 50 -9.31 3.98 3.56
N CYS A 51 -8.54 4.04 4.65
CA CYS A 51 -8.49 2.96 5.63
C CYS A 51 -9.80 2.93 6.45
N PRO A 52 -10.53 1.81 6.49
CA PRO A 52 -11.80 1.72 7.23
C PRO A 52 -11.63 1.72 8.76
N VAL A 53 -10.41 1.54 9.27
CA VAL A 53 -10.11 1.44 10.70
C VAL A 53 -9.76 2.79 11.34
N CYS A 54 -9.07 3.65 10.61
CA CYS A 54 -8.49 4.89 11.14
C CYS A 54 -8.71 6.12 10.24
N SER A 55 -9.55 5.98 9.21
CA SER A 55 -9.90 6.99 8.20
C SER A 55 -8.71 7.64 7.47
N ALA A 56 -7.50 7.10 7.60
CA ALA A 56 -6.33 7.60 6.88
C ALA A 56 -6.46 7.35 5.37
N LYS A 57 -6.24 8.40 4.57
CA LYS A 57 -6.14 8.29 3.12
C LYS A 57 -4.79 7.68 2.72
N LEU A 58 -4.81 6.56 2.02
CA LEU A 58 -3.61 5.85 1.57
C LEU A 58 -3.07 6.45 0.26
N ALA A 59 -1.75 6.60 0.19
CA ALA A 59 -1.06 7.04 -1.02
C ALA A 59 -1.10 5.94 -2.11
N PRO A 60 -0.87 6.28 -3.39
CA PRO A 60 -0.75 5.26 -4.45
C PRO A 60 0.31 4.21 -4.10
N GLY A 61 -0.05 2.92 -4.14
CA GLY A 61 0.83 1.81 -3.80
C GLY A 61 0.75 1.35 -2.33
N GLU A 62 0.23 2.19 -1.44
CA GLU A 62 -0.04 1.81 -0.06
C GLU A 62 -1.31 0.96 0.02
N ARG A 63 -1.28 -0.11 0.83
CA ARG A 63 -2.41 -1.04 0.97
C ARG A 63 -2.75 -1.28 2.43
N VAL A 64 -4.00 -1.65 2.64
CA VAL A 64 -4.48 -2.11 3.94
C VAL A 64 -4.07 -3.58 4.10
N ARG A 65 -3.52 -3.94 5.26
CA ARG A 65 -3.21 -5.33 5.59
C ARG A 65 -4.51 -6.07 5.87
N SER A 66 -4.76 -7.11 5.10
CA SER A 66 -5.98 -7.91 5.16
C SER A 66 -5.73 -9.36 4.78
N SER A 67 -6.49 -10.28 5.36
CA SER A 67 -6.51 -11.69 4.99
C SER A 67 -7.89 -12.05 4.46
N ALA A 68 -7.96 -12.45 3.19
CA ALA A 68 -9.18 -12.99 2.58
C ALA A 68 -9.15 -14.52 2.66
N PHE A 69 -10.25 -15.10 3.12
CA PHE A 69 -10.43 -16.55 3.22
C PHE A 69 -11.09 -17.08 1.94
N PRO A 70 -10.78 -18.34 1.53
CA PRO A 70 -11.45 -18.96 0.41
C PRO A 70 -12.95 -19.08 0.69
N SER A 71 -13.77 -18.83 -0.33
CA SER A 71 -15.21 -19.08 -0.24
C SER A 71 -15.46 -20.58 -0.27
N MET A 72 -16.28 -21.09 0.64
CA MET A 72 -16.68 -22.50 0.63
C MET A 72 -17.86 -22.78 -0.30
N ASN A 73 -18.77 -21.82 -0.53
CA ASN A 73 -20.06 -22.10 -1.21
C ASN A 73 -20.70 -20.86 -1.90
N GLY A 74 -19.97 -19.77 -2.17
CA GLY A 74 -20.60 -18.53 -2.65
C GLY A 74 -19.71 -17.58 -3.44
N SER A 75 -20.34 -16.57 -4.05
CA SER A 75 -19.68 -15.48 -4.80
C SER A 75 -18.97 -14.44 -3.90
N ASP A 76 -19.15 -14.56 -2.58
CA ASP A 76 -18.55 -13.71 -1.56
C ASP A 76 -17.53 -14.47 -0.72
N ARG A 77 -16.44 -13.77 -0.37
CA ARG A 77 -15.37 -14.27 0.48
C ARG A 77 -15.37 -13.52 1.79
N LEU A 78 -15.12 -14.24 2.89
CA LEU A 78 -14.88 -13.60 4.17
C LEU A 78 -13.48 -12.97 4.16
N MET A 79 -13.36 -11.77 4.72
CA MET A 79 -12.11 -11.02 4.75
C MET A 79 -11.93 -10.39 6.13
N HIS A 80 -10.76 -10.57 6.72
CA HIS A 80 -10.36 -9.82 7.91
C HIS A 80 -9.45 -8.68 7.52
N ILE A 81 -9.74 -7.50 8.06
CA ILE A 81 -8.98 -6.28 7.83
C ILE A 81 -8.32 -5.89 9.14
N TYR A 82 -7.00 -5.87 9.16
CA TYR A 82 -6.22 -5.50 10.34
C TYR A 82 -6.04 -3.98 10.42
N GLY A 83 -5.78 -3.34 9.28
CA GLY A 83 -5.54 -1.90 9.21
C GLY A 83 -4.44 -1.53 8.22
N CYS A 84 -4.15 -0.24 8.10
CA CYS A 84 -3.04 0.26 7.31
C CYS A 84 -1.78 0.46 8.17
N MET A 85 -0.66 0.78 7.53
CA MET A 85 0.61 1.04 8.23
C MET A 85 0.48 2.16 9.29
N TYR A 86 -0.33 3.20 9.02
CA TYR A 86 -0.56 4.33 9.92
C TYR A 86 -1.23 3.98 11.26
N CYS A 87 -2.07 2.95 11.29
CA CYS A 87 -2.75 2.52 12.53
C CYS A 87 -2.17 1.24 13.13
N LEU A 88 -1.33 0.51 12.38
CA LEU A 88 -0.62 -0.66 12.88
C LEU A 88 0.74 -0.31 13.48
N SER A 89 1.45 0.66 12.90
CA SER A 89 2.80 1.06 13.30
C SER A 89 2.91 2.54 13.66
N GLY A 90 1.79 3.27 13.64
CA GLY A 90 1.73 4.68 14.04
C GLY A 90 0.69 4.91 15.13
N ASP A 91 0.47 6.18 15.46
CA ASP A 91 -0.33 6.59 16.62
C ASP A 91 -1.83 6.82 16.32
N ARG A 92 -2.31 6.43 15.13
CA ARG A 92 -3.72 6.65 14.77
C ARG A 92 -4.64 5.69 15.51
N LYS A 93 -5.70 6.24 16.11
CA LYS A 93 -6.73 5.47 16.79
C LYS A 93 -7.41 4.49 15.83
N ARG A 94 -7.54 3.24 16.28
CA ARG A 94 -8.30 2.20 15.57
C ARG A 94 -9.72 2.20 16.11
N ILE A 95 -10.70 2.54 15.27
CA ILE A 95 -12.10 2.68 15.67
C ILE A 95 -12.97 1.80 14.77
N CYS A 96 -13.90 1.06 15.35
CA CYS A 96 -14.86 0.30 14.57
C CYS A 96 -15.85 1.24 13.88
N PRO A 97 -16.02 1.19 12.55
CA PRO A 97 -17.02 2.03 11.89
C PRO A 97 -18.47 1.68 12.29
N VAL A 98 -18.70 0.47 12.81
CA VAL A 98 -20.04 -0.02 13.17
C VAL A 98 -20.39 0.29 14.63
N CYS A 99 -19.60 -0.21 15.59
CA CYS A 99 -19.89 -0.02 17.02
C CYS A 99 -19.15 1.16 17.65
N LYS A 100 -18.30 1.87 16.91
CA LYS A 100 -17.47 3.01 17.39
C LYS A 100 -16.52 2.69 18.55
N ALA A 101 -16.39 1.41 18.92
CA ALA A 101 -15.45 0.98 19.94
C ALA A 101 -14.00 1.15 19.46
N THR A 102 -13.09 1.44 20.39
CA THR A 102 -11.65 1.42 20.13
C THR A 102 -11.17 -0.02 20.02
N LEU A 103 -10.52 -0.34 18.90
CA LEU A 103 -9.97 -1.67 18.63
C LEU A 103 -8.57 -1.79 19.23
N ALA A 104 -8.31 -2.93 19.89
CA ALA A 104 -6.97 -3.33 20.28
C ALA A 104 -6.14 -3.75 19.04
N PRO A 105 -4.80 -3.86 19.16
CA PRO A 105 -3.94 -4.32 18.07
C PRO A 105 -4.37 -5.65 17.43
N GLN A 106 -4.85 -6.56 18.27
CA GLN A 106 -5.36 -7.89 17.91
C GLN A 106 -6.80 -7.90 17.34
N ASP A 107 -7.56 -6.83 17.54
CA ASP A 107 -8.95 -6.76 17.07
C ASP A 107 -8.97 -6.52 15.56
N VAL A 108 -9.74 -7.34 14.84
CA VAL A 108 -9.87 -7.26 13.38
C VAL A 108 -11.23 -6.74 12.97
N LEU A 109 -11.29 -6.06 11.83
CA LEU A 109 -12.57 -5.81 11.16
C LEU A 109 -12.95 -7.01 10.30
N VAL A 110 -14.19 -7.46 10.45
CA VAL A 110 -14.79 -8.52 9.63
C VAL A 110 -15.50 -7.86 8.47
N ALA A 111 -15.14 -8.25 7.26
CA ALA A 111 -15.71 -7.76 6.01
C ALA A 111 -16.04 -8.92 5.06
N ARG A 112 -16.92 -8.67 4.11
CA ARG A 112 -17.13 -9.53 2.94
C ARG A 112 -16.53 -8.88 1.71
N LEU A 113 -15.71 -9.64 1.02
CA LEU A 113 -15.12 -9.31 -0.26
C LEU A 113 -16.00 -9.93 -1.35
N PHE A 114 -16.53 -9.10 -2.22
CA PHE A 114 -17.32 -9.53 -3.36
C PHE A 114 -16.50 -9.29 -4.63
N ASP A 115 -16.12 -10.38 -5.27
CA ASP A 115 -15.34 -10.35 -6.49
C ASP A 115 -16.30 -10.32 -7.69
N LYS A 116 -16.35 -9.18 -8.40
CA LYS A 116 -16.99 -9.07 -9.70
C LYS A 116 -15.91 -8.97 -10.79
N PRO A 117 -16.15 -9.45 -12.01
CA PRO A 117 -15.20 -9.29 -13.11
C PRO A 117 -14.93 -7.78 -13.30
N GLY A 118 -13.67 -7.38 -13.11
CA GLY A 118 -13.20 -6.00 -13.24
C GLY A 118 -13.26 -5.11 -11.98
N ARG A 119 -13.98 -5.50 -10.91
CA ARG A 119 -13.99 -4.75 -9.64
C ARG A 119 -14.28 -5.64 -8.44
N SER A 120 -13.44 -5.52 -7.42
CA SER A 120 -13.73 -6.06 -6.10
C SER A 120 -14.31 -4.96 -5.22
N HIS A 121 -15.35 -5.27 -4.47
CA HIS A 121 -15.91 -4.37 -3.46
C HIS A 121 -15.91 -5.05 -2.11
N VAL A 122 -15.52 -4.29 -1.09
CA VAL A 122 -15.43 -4.76 0.28
C VAL A 122 -16.52 -4.10 1.09
N HIS A 123 -17.34 -4.91 1.74
CA HIS A 123 -18.36 -4.44 2.67
C HIS A 123 -17.95 -4.82 4.09
N VAL A 124 -17.66 -3.81 4.93
CA VAL A 124 -17.34 -4.00 6.35
C VAL A 124 -18.61 -4.33 7.13
N LEU A 125 -18.64 -5.49 7.79
CA LEU A 125 -19.77 -5.95 8.60
C LEU A 125 -19.65 -5.54 10.06
N GLY A 126 -18.43 -5.46 10.59
CA GLY A 126 -18.18 -5.15 12.00
C GLY A 126 -16.74 -5.40 12.43
N CYS A 127 -16.50 -5.45 13.73
CA CYS A 127 -15.24 -5.86 14.34
C CYS A 127 -15.38 -7.20 15.07
N SER A 128 -14.26 -7.75 15.53
CA SER A 128 -14.18 -8.94 16.38
C SER A 128 -15.16 -8.92 17.57
N ARG A 129 -15.42 -7.73 18.14
CA ARG A 129 -16.29 -7.56 19.31
C ARG A 129 -17.78 -7.53 18.96
N CYS A 130 -18.18 -6.74 17.97
CA CYS A 130 -19.61 -6.61 17.60
C CYS A 130 -20.08 -7.71 16.64
N ARG A 131 -19.15 -8.40 15.97
CA ARG A 131 -19.45 -9.49 15.03
C ARG A 131 -18.51 -10.69 15.25
N PRO A 132 -18.65 -11.43 16.37
CA PRO A 132 -17.79 -12.57 16.67
C PRO A 132 -17.97 -13.75 15.70
N SER A 133 -19.14 -13.87 15.07
CA SER A 133 -19.48 -14.96 14.14
C SER A 133 -18.64 -15.01 12.86
N GLY A 134 -17.77 -14.02 12.62
CA GLY A 134 -16.88 -13.96 11.47
C GLY A 134 -15.42 -14.25 11.80
N ILE A 135 -15.08 -14.60 13.03
CA ILE A 135 -13.71 -14.97 13.41
C ILE A 135 -13.63 -16.50 13.31
N SER A 136 -12.84 -17.01 12.37
CA SER A 136 -12.50 -18.44 12.36
C SER A 136 -11.72 -18.73 13.65
N LYS A 137 -12.26 -19.63 14.48
CA LYS A 137 -11.58 -20.15 15.68
C LYS A 137 -10.31 -20.89 15.29
#